data_AF-A0A6L3YT93-F1
#
_entry.id   AF-A0A6L3YT93-F1
#
_cell.length_a   1.000
_cell.length_b   1.000
_cell.length_c   1.000
_cell.angle_alpha   90.00
_cell.angle_beta   90.00
_cell.angle_gamma   90.00
#
_symmetry.space_group_name_H-M   'P 1'
#
loop_
_entity.id
_entity.type
_entity.pdbx_description
1 polymer ?
#
loop_
_entity_poly.entity_id
_entity_poly.type
_entity_poly.pdbx_seq_one_letter_code
_entity_poly.pdbx_strand_id
1 'polypeptide(L)'
;MKAILMAFLSRTVLATVLLSASALPHAANAQETASQPIASGYHSSGQATAEVSGVVADGDKLTVKVRFINAREGGSVSTTLYTALSDEDYENDYYLLAGDKKYLLLKDSEGKPLAPASVSLFGTGHVVGVWHGVFPAPPKGQKVTLYIKGVEPLGPFAVPAE
;
A
#
# COMPACT_ATOMS: atom_id res chain seq x y z
N MET A 1 73.90 19.26 -23.96
CA MET A 1 74.62 18.51 -25.02
C MET A 1 74.31 17.03 -24.83
N LYS A 2 74.03 16.29 -25.93
CA LYS A 2 73.70 14.85 -26.05
C LYS A 2 72.29 14.44 -25.56
N ALA A 3 71.56 13.54 -26.19
CA ALA A 3 71.54 12.99 -27.56
C ALA A 3 70.22 12.17 -27.65
N ILE A 4 69.60 12.18 -28.82
CA ILE A 4 68.48 11.31 -29.20
C ILE A 4 68.99 9.86 -29.30
N LEU A 5 68.22 8.86 -28.85
CA LEU A 5 68.26 7.54 -29.45
C LEU A 5 66.91 6.79 -29.32
N MET A 6 66.41 6.40 -30.50
CA MET A 6 65.26 5.55 -30.76
C MET A 6 65.53 4.06 -30.53
N ALA A 7 64.43 3.29 -30.59
CA ALA A 7 64.31 1.84 -30.86
C ALA A 7 64.25 0.98 -29.59
N PHE A 8 63.38 -0.04 -29.47
CA PHE A 8 62.95 -1.01 -30.46
C PHE A 8 61.52 -1.52 -30.23
N LEU A 9 60.87 -1.91 -31.34
CA LEU A 9 59.71 -2.79 -31.42
C LEU A 9 59.89 -4.04 -30.54
N SER A 10 58.83 -4.44 -29.83
CA SER A 10 58.66 -5.81 -29.37
C SER A 10 57.23 -6.27 -29.67
N ARG A 11 57.13 -7.22 -30.60
CA ARG A 11 55.94 -8.00 -30.93
C ARG A 11 55.75 -9.11 -29.89
N THR A 12 54.54 -9.69 -29.89
CA THR A 12 54.13 -11.00 -29.34
C THR A 12 53.86 -11.01 -27.82
N VAL A 13 52.78 -11.57 -27.25
CA VAL A 13 51.80 -12.60 -27.64
C VAL A 13 50.43 -12.27 -27.02
N LEU A 14 49.37 -12.60 -27.75
CA LEU A 14 47.95 -12.58 -27.36
C LEU A 14 47.64 -13.66 -26.30
N ALA A 15 47.04 -13.28 -25.18
CA ALA A 15 46.37 -14.21 -24.26
C ALA A 15 44.97 -13.67 -23.92
N THR A 16 43.99 -14.05 -24.74
CA THR A 16 42.58 -13.73 -24.50
C THR A 16 42.01 -14.73 -23.49
N VAL A 17 41.90 -14.32 -22.22
CA VAL A 17 41.16 -15.09 -21.21
C VAL A 17 39.68 -14.79 -21.39
N LEU A 18 38.93 -15.77 -21.91
CA LEU A 18 37.46 -15.78 -21.91
C LEU A 18 36.99 -16.00 -20.46
N LEU A 19 36.66 -14.91 -19.77
CA LEU A 19 36.00 -14.98 -18.47
C LEU A 19 34.49 -15.00 -18.70
N SER A 20 33.92 -16.20 -18.75
CA SER A 20 32.46 -16.41 -18.74
C SER A 20 31.92 -16.07 -17.35
N ALA A 21 31.51 -14.82 -17.13
CA ALA A 21 30.74 -14.43 -15.96
C ALA A 21 29.29 -14.90 -16.16
N SER A 22 28.92 -15.94 -15.41
CA SER A 22 27.54 -16.39 -15.23
C SER A 22 26.69 -15.22 -14.77
N ALA A 23 25.72 -14.82 -15.59
CA ALA A 23 24.69 -13.87 -15.20
C ALA A 23 23.80 -14.53 -14.14
N LEU A 24 24.07 -14.24 -12.87
CA LEU A 24 23.14 -14.51 -11.79
C LEU A 24 21.86 -13.70 -12.09
N PRO A 25 20.67 -14.33 -12.11
CA PRO A 25 19.44 -13.56 -12.14
C PRO A 25 19.41 -12.73 -10.85
N HIS A 26 19.58 -11.42 -10.98
CA HIS A 26 19.22 -10.49 -9.92
C HIS A 26 17.74 -10.72 -9.65
N ALA A 27 17.45 -11.31 -8.49
CA ALA A 27 16.14 -11.21 -7.90
C ALA A 27 15.81 -9.72 -7.84
N ALA A 28 14.88 -9.28 -8.68
CA ALA A 28 14.32 -7.95 -8.59
C ALA A 28 13.65 -7.86 -7.23
N ASN A 29 14.35 -7.27 -6.26
CA ASN A 29 13.76 -6.83 -5.03
C ASN A 29 12.76 -5.76 -5.45
N ALA A 30 11.47 -6.11 -5.45
CA ALA A 30 10.40 -5.16 -5.64
C ALA A 30 10.44 -4.23 -4.42
N GLN A 31 11.32 -3.23 -4.50
CA GLN A 31 11.26 -2.06 -3.65
C GLN A 31 9.89 -1.46 -3.95
N GLU A 32 8.95 -1.66 -3.04
CA GLU A 32 7.64 -1.02 -3.09
C GLU A 32 7.92 0.49 -3.00
N THR A 33 8.05 1.13 -4.17
CA THR A 33 8.17 2.58 -4.25
C THR A 33 7.00 3.14 -3.48
N ALA A 34 7.26 3.90 -2.42
CA ALA A 34 6.22 4.47 -1.58
C ALA A 34 5.38 5.44 -2.42
N SER A 35 4.37 4.91 -3.08
CA SER A 35 3.36 5.69 -3.78
C SER A 35 2.65 6.56 -2.75
N GLN A 36 2.52 7.85 -3.09
CA GLN A 36 1.76 8.80 -2.28
C GLN A 36 0.36 8.23 -2.00
N PRO A 37 -0.14 8.35 -0.76
CA PRO A 37 -1.46 7.84 -0.44
C PRO A 37 -2.53 8.56 -1.26
N ILE A 38 -3.58 7.82 -1.64
CA ILE A 38 -4.71 8.36 -2.42
C ILE A 38 -5.54 9.32 -1.55
N ALA A 39 -5.65 9.00 -0.26
CA ALA A 39 -6.24 9.82 0.79
C ALA A 39 -5.64 9.40 2.12
N SER A 40 -5.65 10.28 3.12
CA SER A 40 -5.16 9.98 4.46
C SER A 40 -6.01 10.66 5.54
N GLY A 41 -5.91 10.16 6.77
CA GLY A 41 -6.61 10.68 7.94
C GLY A 41 -6.06 10.08 9.22
N TYR A 42 -6.15 10.80 10.33
CA TYR A 42 -5.63 10.32 11.61
C TYR A 42 -6.52 9.24 12.22
N HIS A 43 -5.91 8.23 12.83
CA HIS A 43 -6.59 7.38 13.80
C HIS A 43 -6.74 8.16 15.11
N SER A 44 -7.90 8.05 15.76
CA SER A 44 -8.31 8.83 16.95
C SER A 44 -7.36 8.71 18.14
N SER A 45 -6.56 7.64 18.20
CA SER A 45 -5.47 7.49 19.18
C SER A 45 -4.34 8.52 19.04
N GLY A 46 -4.21 9.17 17.88
CA GLY A 46 -3.07 10.02 17.51
C GLY A 46 -1.76 9.26 17.24
N GLN A 47 -1.74 7.93 17.36
CA GLN A 47 -0.54 7.11 17.20
C GLN A 47 -0.30 6.64 15.75
N ALA A 48 -1.34 6.68 14.90
CA ALA A 48 -1.24 6.23 13.52
C ALA A 48 -2.03 7.12 12.57
N THR A 49 -1.56 7.19 11.32
CA THR A 49 -2.25 7.79 10.18
C THR A 49 -2.74 6.66 9.28
N ALA A 50 -4.03 6.63 8.97
CA ALA A 50 -4.56 5.74 7.95
C ALA A 50 -4.32 6.33 6.56
N GLU A 51 -3.86 5.51 5.63
CA GLU A 51 -3.56 5.88 4.26
C GLU A 51 -4.24 4.91 3.30
N VAL A 52 -5.08 5.44 2.41
CA VAL A 52 -5.62 4.67 1.28
C VAL A 52 -4.46 4.38 0.33
N SER A 53 -3.99 3.13 0.34
CA SER A 53 -2.84 2.68 -0.44
C SER A 53 -3.24 2.07 -1.79
N GLY A 54 -4.54 1.76 -1.98
CA GLY A 54 -5.03 1.25 -3.25
C GLY A 54 -6.55 1.23 -3.32
N VAL A 55 -7.07 1.43 -4.52
CA VAL A 55 -8.48 1.29 -4.86
C VAL A 55 -8.54 0.47 -6.14
N VAL A 56 -9.25 -0.65 -6.12
CA VAL A 56 -9.34 -1.60 -7.24
C VAL A 56 -10.81 -1.84 -7.55
N ALA A 57 -11.23 -1.48 -8.76
CA ALA A 57 -12.55 -1.83 -9.28
C ALA A 57 -12.45 -3.17 -10.03
N ASP A 58 -13.40 -4.06 -9.80
CA ASP A 58 -13.54 -5.35 -10.48
C ASP A 58 -15.03 -5.66 -10.64
N GLY A 59 -15.57 -5.39 -11.83
CA GLY A 59 -16.99 -5.55 -12.13
C GLY A 59 -17.87 -4.69 -11.21
N ASP A 60 -18.68 -5.37 -10.39
CA ASP A 60 -19.61 -4.74 -9.44
C ASP A 60 -18.99 -4.50 -8.05
N LYS A 61 -17.68 -4.71 -7.89
CA LYS A 61 -16.97 -4.59 -6.62
C LYS A 61 -15.92 -3.48 -6.63
N LEU A 62 -15.79 -2.79 -5.51
CA LEU A 62 -14.69 -1.90 -5.21
C LEU A 62 -13.94 -2.39 -3.98
N THR A 63 -12.67 -2.72 -4.14
CA THR A 63 -11.78 -3.04 -3.01
C THR A 63 -10.96 -1.82 -2.65
N VAL A 64 -11.05 -1.36 -1.41
CA VAL A 64 -10.21 -0.29 -0.87
C VAL A 64 -9.21 -0.88 0.10
N LYS A 65 -7.92 -0.58 -0.11
CA LYS A 65 -6.80 -1.00 0.74
C LYS A 65 -6.30 0.20 1.54
N VAL A 66 -6.11 -0.02 2.83
CA VAL A 66 -5.62 0.98 3.78
C VAL A 66 -4.39 0.41 4.49
N ARG A 67 -3.34 1.20 4.59
CA ARG A 67 -2.21 0.94 5.48
C ARG A 67 -2.22 1.97 6.62
N PHE A 68 -1.85 1.54 7.81
CA PHE A 68 -1.70 2.43 8.95
C PHE A 68 -0.22 2.72 9.15
N ILE A 69 0.14 3.99 9.05
CA ILE A 69 1.49 4.50 9.20
C ILE A 69 1.67 4.99 10.63
N ASN A 70 2.81 4.66 11.24
CA ASN A 70 3.17 5.19 12.54
C ASN A 70 3.32 6.71 12.47
N ALA A 71 2.52 7.44 13.26
CA ALA A 71 2.48 8.90 13.20
C ALA A 71 3.71 9.57 13.83
N ARG A 72 4.50 8.81 14.61
CA ARG A 72 5.69 9.32 15.29
C ARG A 72 6.89 8.45 14.96
N GLU A 73 7.88 9.02 14.29
CA GLU A 73 9.16 8.34 14.05
C GLU A 73 9.79 7.87 15.37
N GLY A 74 10.18 6.60 15.45
CA GLY A 74 10.69 5.98 16.67
C GLY A 74 9.65 5.77 17.78
N GLY A 75 8.39 6.17 17.56
CA GLY A 75 7.28 5.87 18.46
C GLY A 75 6.81 4.42 18.33
N SER A 76 6.08 3.94 19.33
CA SER A 76 5.34 2.68 19.24
C SER A 76 3.85 2.95 19.06
N VAL A 77 3.22 2.12 18.25
CA VAL A 77 1.77 2.04 18.14
C VAL A 77 1.32 0.78 18.86
N SER A 78 0.28 0.89 19.68
CA SER A 78 -0.34 -0.24 20.37
C SER A 78 -1.82 0.05 20.57
N THR A 79 -2.61 -0.17 19.52
CA THR A 79 -4.06 0.01 19.55
C THR A 79 -4.75 -1.06 18.71
N THR A 80 -5.98 -1.39 19.04
CA THR A 80 -6.80 -2.30 18.24
C THR A 80 -7.89 -1.50 17.55
N LEU A 81 -8.04 -1.67 16.23
CA LEU A 81 -9.12 -1.02 15.47
C LEU A 81 -10.45 -1.71 15.77
N TYR A 82 -10.45 -3.05 15.73
CA TYR A 82 -11.54 -3.90 16.22
C TYR A 82 -11.05 -5.35 16.41
N THR A 83 -11.66 -6.06 17.35
CA THR A 83 -11.47 -7.52 17.54
C THR A 83 -12.50 -8.36 16.79
N ALA A 84 -13.65 -7.75 16.48
CA ALA A 84 -14.70 -8.25 15.61
C ALA A 84 -15.54 -7.06 15.12
N LEU A 85 -16.12 -7.14 13.93
CA LEU A 85 -17.11 -6.15 13.48
C LEU A 85 -18.47 -6.54 14.04
N SER A 86 -19.03 -5.74 14.95
CA SER A 86 -20.43 -5.90 15.34
C SER A 86 -21.36 -5.47 14.20
N ASP A 87 -22.64 -5.88 14.26
CA ASP A 87 -23.63 -5.42 13.27
C ASP A 87 -23.79 -3.89 13.31
N GLU A 88 -23.72 -3.29 14.51
CA GLU A 88 -23.77 -1.82 14.66
C GLU A 88 -22.57 -1.14 14.00
N ASP A 89 -21.36 -1.67 14.21
CA ASP A 89 -20.15 -1.18 13.55
C ASP A 89 -20.29 -1.28 12.02
N TYR A 90 -20.69 -2.46 11.53
CA TYR A 90 -20.89 -2.73 10.11
C TYR A 90 -21.88 -1.75 9.46
N GLU A 91 -23.01 -1.48 10.12
CA GLU A 91 -24.04 -0.61 9.59
C GLU A 91 -23.68 0.87 9.67
N ASN A 92 -22.92 1.29 10.69
CA ASN A 92 -22.75 2.71 11.00
C ASN A 92 -21.37 3.26 10.70
N ASP A 93 -20.30 2.47 10.86
CA ASP A 93 -18.94 3.00 10.91
C ASP A 93 -18.03 2.59 9.73
N TYR A 94 -18.39 1.54 8.98
CA TYR A 94 -17.56 0.99 7.89
C TYR A 94 -18.29 1.05 6.55
N TYR A 95 -18.16 2.17 5.84
CA TYR A 95 -18.90 2.40 4.60
C TYR A 95 -18.19 3.36 3.64
N LEU A 96 -18.58 3.31 2.37
CA LEU A 96 -18.30 4.37 1.41
C LEU A 96 -19.50 5.30 1.29
N LEU A 97 -19.23 6.60 1.22
CA LEU A 97 -20.22 7.61 0.85
C LEU A 97 -19.89 8.13 -0.55
N ALA A 98 -20.83 8.00 -1.48
CA ALA A 98 -20.73 8.53 -2.84
C ALA A 98 -21.92 9.45 -3.12
N GLY A 99 -21.70 10.77 -3.09
CA GLY A 99 -22.80 11.74 -3.06
C GLY A 99 -23.62 11.59 -1.78
N ASP A 100 -24.92 11.31 -1.93
CA ASP A 100 -25.87 11.07 -0.85
C ASP A 100 -26.07 9.58 -0.53
N LYS A 101 -25.40 8.68 -1.26
CA LYS A 101 -25.60 7.24 -1.13
C LYS A 101 -24.52 6.58 -0.29
N LYS A 102 -24.97 5.84 0.73
CA LYS A 102 -24.17 4.96 1.58
C LYS A 102 -24.01 3.57 0.95
N TYR A 103 -22.79 3.07 0.90
CA TYR A 103 -22.43 1.74 0.41
C TYR A 103 -21.75 0.96 1.53
N LEU A 104 -22.43 -0.08 2.02
CA LEU A 104 -21.90 -0.94 3.09
C LEU A 104 -20.91 -1.97 2.52
N LEU A 105 -20.10 -2.54 3.41
CA LEU A 105 -19.26 -3.69 3.08
C LEU A 105 -20.13 -4.83 2.50
N LEU A 106 -19.65 -5.48 1.45
CA LEU A 106 -20.24 -6.72 0.98
C LEU A 106 -20.07 -7.81 2.03
N LYS A 107 -20.98 -8.78 2.03
CA LYS A 107 -20.89 -10.00 2.83
C LYS A 107 -20.64 -11.19 1.92
N ASP A 108 -19.96 -12.21 2.43
CA ASP A 108 -19.86 -13.51 1.78
C ASP A 108 -21.18 -14.30 1.86
N SER A 109 -21.21 -15.50 1.31
CA SER A 109 -22.39 -16.37 1.33
C SER A 109 -22.78 -16.85 2.73
N GLU A 110 -21.90 -16.70 3.72
CA GLU A 110 -22.15 -17.03 5.13
C GLU A 110 -22.57 -15.79 5.95
N GLY A 111 -22.68 -14.62 5.31
CA GLY A 111 -23.06 -13.37 5.95
C GLY A 111 -21.91 -12.64 6.64
N LYS A 112 -20.65 -13.06 6.44
CA LYS A 112 -19.48 -12.39 7.03
C LYS A 112 -19.03 -11.22 6.15
N PRO A 113 -18.73 -10.04 6.72
CA PRO A 113 -18.22 -8.93 5.95
C PRO A 113 -16.93 -9.28 5.19
N LEU A 114 -16.80 -8.81 3.96
CA LEU A 114 -15.58 -8.91 3.14
C LEU A 114 -14.56 -7.84 3.58
N ALA A 115 -14.07 -8.01 4.80
CA ALA A 115 -13.02 -7.26 5.46
C ALA A 115 -12.27 -8.21 6.43
N PRO A 116 -11.09 -7.83 6.98
CA PRO A 116 -10.44 -8.63 8.00
C PRO A 116 -11.36 -8.92 9.20
N ALA A 117 -11.25 -10.10 9.82
CA ALA A 117 -12.07 -10.44 10.99
C ALA A 117 -11.69 -9.63 12.25
N SER A 118 -10.42 -9.21 12.33
CA SER A 118 -9.87 -8.38 13.39
C SER A 118 -8.69 -7.58 12.87
N VAL A 119 -8.49 -6.35 13.37
CA VAL A 119 -7.33 -5.52 13.02
C VAL A 119 -6.72 -4.92 14.27
N SER A 120 -5.45 -5.27 14.50
CA SER A 120 -4.60 -4.63 15.51
C SER A 120 -3.52 -3.81 14.82
N LEU A 121 -3.25 -2.62 15.37
CA LEU A 121 -2.20 -1.72 14.95
C LEU A 121 -1.09 -1.79 16.00
N PHE A 122 0.01 -2.46 15.66
CA PHE A 122 1.08 -2.72 16.62
C PHE A 122 2.45 -2.65 15.98
N GLY A 123 3.39 -2.02 16.67
CA GLY A 123 4.81 -2.05 16.33
C GLY A 123 5.47 -0.68 16.36
N THR A 124 6.74 -0.66 15.99
CA THR A 124 7.60 0.53 15.94
C THR A 124 8.05 0.88 14.52
N GLY A 125 7.70 0.03 13.53
CA GLY A 125 8.02 0.26 12.13
C GLY A 125 7.17 1.36 11.49
N HIS A 126 7.48 1.68 10.21
CA HIS A 126 6.72 2.66 9.44
C HIS A 126 5.26 2.24 9.24
N VAL A 127 5.02 1.00 8.82
CA VAL A 127 3.67 0.42 8.70
C VAL A 127 3.40 -0.41 9.95
N VAL A 128 2.28 -0.13 10.63
CA VAL A 128 1.88 -0.77 11.90
C VAL A 128 0.59 -1.58 11.78
N GLY A 129 -0.06 -1.55 10.62
CA GLY A 129 -1.24 -2.35 10.35
C GLY A 129 -1.75 -2.16 8.93
N VAL A 130 -2.62 -3.08 8.50
CA VAL A 130 -3.31 -3.03 7.21
C VAL A 130 -4.78 -3.37 7.38
N TRP A 131 -5.62 -2.76 6.56
CA TRP A 131 -7.05 -3.04 6.49
C TRP A 131 -7.47 -3.03 5.01
N HIS A 132 -8.50 -3.80 4.69
CA HIS A 132 -9.18 -3.69 3.41
C HIS A 132 -10.68 -3.88 3.59
N GLY A 133 -11.45 -3.35 2.64
CA GLY A 133 -12.88 -3.56 2.58
C GLY A 133 -13.34 -3.69 1.14
N VAL A 134 -14.26 -4.63 0.89
CA VAL A 134 -14.90 -4.80 -0.41
C VAL A 134 -16.33 -4.28 -0.33
N PHE A 135 -16.68 -3.39 -1.26
CA PHE A 135 -17.95 -2.69 -1.33
C PHE A 135 -18.62 -2.93 -2.69
N PRO A 136 -19.94 -2.75 -2.83
CA PRO A 136 -20.53 -2.56 -4.15
C PRO A 136 -19.88 -1.35 -4.83
N ALA A 137 -19.50 -1.48 -6.09
CA ALA A 137 -18.84 -0.41 -6.83
C ALA A 137 -19.80 0.77 -7.08
N PRO A 138 -19.48 1.98 -6.59
CA PRO A 138 -20.16 3.19 -7.05
C PRO A 138 -19.83 3.45 -8.53
N PRO A 139 -20.62 4.29 -9.23
CA PRO A 139 -20.33 4.69 -10.60
C PRO A 139 -18.87 5.09 -10.84
N LYS A 140 -18.30 4.64 -11.96
CA LYS A 140 -16.92 4.94 -12.36
C LYS A 140 -16.68 6.45 -12.39
N GLY A 141 -15.52 6.90 -11.89
CA GLY A 141 -15.16 8.30 -11.79
C GLY A 141 -15.87 9.09 -10.68
N GLN A 142 -16.89 8.52 -10.02
CA GLN A 142 -17.53 9.18 -8.89
C GLN A 142 -16.55 9.34 -7.73
N LYS A 143 -16.65 10.49 -7.04
CA LYS A 143 -15.89 10.76 -5.84
C LYS A 143 -16.54 10.09 -4.64
N VAL A 144 -15.74 9.38 -3.86
CA VAL A 144 -16.17 8.61 -2.70
C VAL A 144 -15.31 8.95 -1.49
N THR A 145 -15.90 8.86 -0.30
CA THR A 145 -15.18 8.98 0.98
C THR A 145 -15.38 7.70 1.76
N LEU A 146 -14.30 7.12 2.26
CA LEU A 146 -14.31 5.94 3.12
C LEU A 146 -14.40 6.36 4.59
N TYR A 147 -15.33 5.75 5.31
CA TYR A 147 -15.48 5.86 6.75
C TYR A 147 -15.05 4.56 7.40
N ILE A 148 -14.24 4.67 8.45
CA ILE A 148 -13.78 3.59 9.31
C ILE A 148 -13.90 4.10 10.74
N LYS A 149 -14.43 3.28 11.66
CA LYS A 149 -14.52 3.63 13.08
C LYS A 149 -13.20 4.16 13.62
N GLY A 150 -13.24 5.33 14.28
CA GLY A 150 -12.07 5.93 14.91
C GLY A 150 -11.01 6.44 13.94
N VAL A 151 -11.29 6.54 12.65
CA VAL A 151 -10.41 7.16 11.65
C VAL A 151 -11.13 8.37 11.06
N GLU A 152 -10.40 9.46 10.84
CA GLU A 152 -10.93 10.59 10.07
C GLU A 152 -11.40 10.13 8.68
N PRO A 153 -12.43 10.77 8.09
CA PRO A 153 -12.92 10.37 6.77
C PRO A 153 -11.82 10.37 5.72
N LEU A 154 -11.65 9.25 5.02
CA LEU A 154 -10.60 9.06 4.02
C LEU A 154 -11.16 9.39 2.64
N GLY A 155 -10.92 10.60 2.16
CA GLY A 155 -11.35 11.02 0.83
C GLY A 155 -11.48 12.54 0.69
N PRO A 156 -12.10 13.01 -0.41
CA PRO A 156 -12.68 12.21 -1.48
C PRO A 156 -11.63 11.62 -2.44
N PHE A 157 -11.84 10.40 -2.92
CA PHE A 157 -11.06 9.79 -4.02
C PHE A 157 -11.97 9.26 -5.13
N ALA A 158 -11.44 9.10 -6.34
CA ALA A 158 -12.25 8.63 -7.48
C ALA A 158 -12.31 7.10 -7.55
N VAL A 159 -13.48 6.57 -7.91
CA VAL A 159 -13.60 5.17 -8.35
C VAL A 159 -12.83 4.99 -9.67
N PRO A 160 -11.85 4.07 -9.73
CA PRO A 160 -11.08 3.83 -10.95
C PRO A 160 -11.96 3.45 -12.16
N ALA A 161 -11.46 3.73 -13.35
CA ALA A 161 -11.91 3.00 -14.53
C ALA A 161 -11.35 1.57 -14.49
N GLU A 162 -12.08 0.62 -15.06
CA GLU A 162 -11.57 -0.75 -15.31
C GLU A 162 -10.48 -0.73 -16.38
#